data_AF-A0A7Y8KL94-F1
#
_entry.id   AF-A0A7Y8KL94-F1
#
_cell.length_a   1.000
_cell.length_b   1.000
_cell.length_c   1.000
_cell.angle_alpha   90.00
_cell.angle_beta   90.00
_cell.angle_gamma   90.00
#
_symmetry.space_group_name_H-M   'P 1'
#
loop_
_entity.id
_entity.type
_entity.pdbx_description
1 polymer ?
#
loop_
_entity_poly.entity_id
_entity_poly.type
_entity_poly.pdbx_seq_one_letter_code
_entity_poly.pdbx_strand_id
1 'polypeptide(L)'
;LWKFLKYIREELVLVLGTSSSESALPRLMGKLEKLGCEKSTVGLVVPSGYCFNLDGSCINMTVLAIFIAQALDIDVSLYHQVTLLLILLLTSKGAASVTGGAFITLAATLGSIDVIPAAGLVLVLGVYRFISEGGALINVIGNGVATLFIARWDGALDREQLKRELG
;
A
#
# COMPACT_ATOMS: atom_id res chain seq x y z
N LEU A 1 16.94 -4.37 4.95
CA LEU A 1 15.55 -4.80 4.68
C LEU A 1 15.17 -6.08 5.43
N TRP A 2 15.80 -7.23 5.17
CA TRP A 2 15.41 -8.53 5.78
C TRP A 2 15.33 -8.52 7.33
N LYS A 3 16.29 -7.90 8.01
CA LYS A 3 16.26 -7.73 9.48
C LYS A 3 15.01 -6.96 9.94
N PHE A 4 14.68 -5.89 9.23
CA PHE A 4 13.48 -5.08 9.51
C PHE A 4 12.20 -5.88 9.27
N LEU A 5 12.08 -6.61 8.16
CA LEU A 5 10.92 -7.48 7.89
C LEU A 5 10.72 -8.53 8.99
N LYS A 6 11.80 -9.14 9.48
CA LYS A 6 11.74 -10.07 10.62
C LYS A 6 11.29 -9.37 11.90
N TYR A 7 11.72 -8.13 12.13
CA TYR A 7 11.35 -7.31 13.28
C TYR A 7 9.85 -6.95 13.28
N ILE A 8 9.29 -6.60 12.12
CA ILE A 8 7.87 -6.25 11.96
C ILE A 8 6.95 -7.45 11.59
N ARG A 9 7.42 -8.69 11.75
CA ARG A 9 6.69 -9.88 11.32
C ARG A 9 5.28 -10.00 11.92
N GLU A 10 5.11 -9.53 13.16
CA GLU A 10 3.83 -9.60 13.87
C GLU A 10 2.81 -8.64 13.27
N GLU A 11 3.26 -7.46 12.86
CA GLU A 11 2.46 -6.46 12.17
C GLU A 11 2.06 -6.96 10.78
N LEU A 12 2.98 -7.61 10.06
CA LEU A 12 2.67 -8.24 8.76
C LEU A 12 1.63 -9.35 8.91
N VAL A 13 1.77 -10.23 9.92
CA VAL A 13 0.77 -11.27 10.19
C VAL A 13 -0.57 -10.67 10.64
N LEU A 14 -0.53 -9.58 11.42
CA LEU A 14 -1.75 -8.86 11.82
C LEU A 14 -2.47 -8.29 10.60
N VAL A 15 -1.77 -7.62 9.70
CA VAL A 15 -2.33 -7.08 8.46
C VAL A 15 -2.90 -8.19 7.59
N LEU A 16 -2.21 -9.32 7.46
CA LEU A 16 -2.74 -10.49 6.75
C LEU A 16 -4.03 -11.04 7.38
N GLY A 17 -4.10 -11.06 8.71
CA GLY A 17 -5.23 -11.62 9.46
C GLY A 17 -6.45 -10.69 9.52
N THR A 18 -6.24 -9.37 9.63
CA THR A 18 -7.31 -8.37 9.72
C THR A 18 -7.65 -7.75 8.37
N SER A 19 -6.74 -7.89 7.41
CA SER A 19 -6.81 -7.28 6.09
C SER A 19 -6.93 -5.77 6.07
N SER A 20 -6.39 -5.14 7.11
CA SER A 20 -6.34 -3.70 7.24
C SER A 20 -4.96 -3.28 7.69
N SER A 21 -4.37 -2.37 6.92
CA SER A 21 -3.11 -1.71 7.30
C SER A 21 -3.30 -0.83 8.55
N GLU A 22 -4.53 -0.36 8.83
CA GLU A 22 -4.86 0.46 10.00
C GLU A 22 -4.61 -0.29 11.30
N SER A 23 -4.94 -1.59 11.30
CA SER A 23 -4.83 -2.44 12.48
C SER A 23 -3.40 -2.53 12.99
N ALA A 24 -2.41 -2.41 12.10
CA ALA A 24 -1.00 -2.45 12.45
C ALA A 24 -0.39 -1.08 12.72
N LEU A 25 -1.09 0.02 12.43
CA LEU A 25 -0.56 1.38 12.53
C LEU A 25 0.02 1.69 13.92
N PRO A 26 -0.71 1.48 15.04
CA PRO A 26 -0.18 1.81 16.38
C PRO A 26 1.01 0.94 16.77
N ARG A 27 0.99 -0.35 16.39
CA ARG A 27 2.08 -1.30 16.67
C ARG A 27 3.34 -0.95 15.88
N LEU A 28 3.17 -0.60 14.60
CA LEU A 28 4.26 -0.17 13.74
C LEU A 28 4.93 1.10 14.29
N MET A 29 4.14 2.11 14.68
CA MET A 29 4.66 3.34 15.29
C MET A 29 5.48 3.05 16.54
N GLY A 30 4.94 2.27 17.49
CA GLY A 30 5.65 1.89 18.70
C GLY A 30 6.93 1.08 18.44
N LYS A 31 6.95 0.26 17.38
CA LYS A 31 8.14 -0.48 16.96
C LYS A 31 9.20 0.42 16.34
N LEU A 32 8.81 1.41 15.54
CA LEU A 32 9.74 2.37 14.94
C LEU A 32 10.38 3.28 16.00
N GLU A 33 9.62 3.70 17.01
CA GLU A 33 10.17 4.40 18.18
C GLU A 33 11.17 3.53 18.94
N LYS A 34 10.85 2.25 19.17
CA LYS A 34 11.77 1.29 19.80
C LYS A 34 13.01 1.00 18.96
N LEU A 35 12.95 1.15 17.63
CA LEU A 35 14.11 1.07 16.75
C LEU A 35 15.01 2.32 16.80
N GLY A 36 14.65 3.33 17.59
CA GLY A 36 15.43 4.55 17.77
C GLY A 36 14.97 5.74 16.91
N CYS A 37 13.81 5.68 16.25
CA CYS A 37 13.25 6.84 15.58
C CYS A 37 12.63 7.79 16.61
N GLU A 38 12.83 9.11 16.46
CA GLU A 38 12.13 10.07 17.31
C GLU A 38 10.61 10.02 17.13
N LYS A 39 9.88 10.23 18.24
CA LYS A 39 8.41 10.25 18.26
C LYS A 39 7.81 11.27 17.30
N SER A 40 8.46 12.42 17.14
CA SER A 40 8.09 13.49 16.21
C SER A 40 8.06 12.97 14.77
N THR A 41 9.14 12.28 14.36
CA THR A 41 9.28 11.72 13.01
C THR A 41 8.28 10.60 12.77
N VAL A 42 8.15 9.67 13.72
CA VAL A 42 7.18 8.56 13.63
C VAL A 42 5.74 9.10 13.58
N GLY A 43 5.41 10.06 14.45
CA GLY A 43 4.10 10.69 14.55
C GLY A 43 3.67 11.50 13.32
N LEU A 44 4.63 11.93 12.49
CA LEU A 44 4.34 12.60 11.23
C LEU A 44 4.34 11.64 10.05
N VAL A 45 5.42 10.86 9.88
CA VAL A 45 5.68 10.08 8.66
C VAL A 45 4.75 8.89 8.55
N VAL A 46 4.50 8.15 9.64
CA VAL A 46 3.67 6.94 9.57
C VAL A 46 2.20 7.29 9.29
N PRO A 47 1.55 8.25 10.00
CA PRO A 47 0.17 8.63 9.68
C PRO A 47 0.02 9.26 8.30
N SER A 48 0.97 10.10 7.89
CA SER A 48 0.96 10.68 6.54
C SER A 48 1.11 9.60 5.47
N GLY A 49 2.04 8.66 5.65
CA GLY A 49 2.20 7.50 4.77
C GLY A 49 0.98 6.60 4.74
N TYR A 50 0.26 6.43 5.84
CA TYR A 50 -0.97 5.64 5.84
C TYR A 50 -2.05 6.19 4.90
N CYS A 51 -2.16 7.52 4.81
CA CYS A 51 -3.10 8.18 3.91
C CYS A 51 -2.54 8.29 2.48
N PHE A 52 -1.24 8.57 2.34
CA PHE A 52 -0.65 8.98 1.06
C PHE A 52 0.28 7.95 0.42
N ASN A 53 0.60 6.83 1.07
CA ASN A 53 1.45 5.75 0.55
C ASN A 53 0.62 4.47 0.32
N LEU A 54 -0.43 4.61 -0.48
CA LEU A 54 -1.26 3.50 -0.97
C LEU A 54 -0.72 2.92 -2.28
N ASP A 55 0.60 2.81 -2.43
CA ASP A 55 1.25 2.44 -3.68
C ASP A 55 1.02 0.97 -4.04
N GLY A 56 1.06 0.06 -3.05
CA GLY A 56 0.70 -1.34 -3.25
C GLY A 56 -0.74 -1.50 -3.72
N SER A 57 -1.65 -0.68 -3.19
CA SER A 57 -3.05 -0.65 -3.64
C SER A 57 -3.16 -0.15 -5.09
N CYS A 58 -2.44 0.91 -5.44
CA CYS A 58 -2.43 1.47 -6.80
C CYS A 58 -1.86 0.48 -7.83
N ILE A 59 -0.76 -0.20 -7.49
CA ILE A 59 -0.16 -1.26 -8.32
C ILE A 59 -1.18 -2.37 -8.55
N ASN A 60 -1.82 -2.86 -7.50
CA ASN A 60 -2.84 -3.90 -7.61
C ASN A 60 -4.00 -3.50 -8.51
N MET A 61 -4.56 -2.31 -8.33
CA MET A 61 -5.66 -1.83 -9.17
C MET A 61 -5.25 -1.73 -10.64
N THR A 62 -4.04 -1.23 -10.90
CA THR A 62 -3.51 -1.10 -12.27
C THR A 62 -3.32 -2.47 -12.90
N VAL A 63 -2.69 -3.41 -12.19
CA VAL A 63 -2.47 -4.78 -12.66
C VAL A 63 -3.80 -5.49 -12.90
N LEU A 64 -4.78 -5.34 -12.02
CA LEU A 64 -6.12 -5.91 -12.17
C LEU A 64 -6.88 -5.33 -13.37
N ALA A 65 -6.81 -4.02 -13.59
CA ALA A 65 -7.42 -3.38 -14.75
C ALA A 65 -6.83 -3.92 -16.07
N ILE A 66 -5.50 -3.99 -16.17
CA ILE A 66 -4.83 -4.55 -17.35
C ILE A 66 -5.15 -6.03 -17.53
N PHE A 67 -5.20 -6.81 -16.44
CA PHE A 67 -5.61 -8.21 -16.47
C PHE A 67 -7.02 -8.38 -17.03
N ILE A 68 -7.99 -7.57 -16.56
CA ILE A 68 -9.37 -7.61 -17.07
C ILE A 68 -9.40 -7.31 -18.56
N ALA A 69 -8.67 -6.29 -19.01
CA ALA A 69 -8.61 -5.94 -20.43
C ALA A 69 -8.05 -7.10 -21.27
N GLN A 70 -6.94 -7.70 -20.83
CA GLN A 70 -6.34 -8.86 -21.51
C GLN A 70 -7.26 -10.09 -21.51
N ALA A 71 -7.96 -10.36 -20.41
CA ALA A 71 -8.90 -11.48 -20.30
C ALA A 71 -10.13 -11.32 -21.20
N LEU A 72 -10.48 -10.09 -21.55
CA LEU A 72 -11.58 -9.75 -22.47
C LEU A 72 -11.11 -9.51 -23.91
N ASP A 73 -9.82 -9.74 -24.20
CA ASP A 73 -9.20 -9.48 -25.51
C ASP A 73 -9.36 -8.01 -25.98
N ILE A 74 -9.33 -7.07 -25.03
CA ILE A 74 -9.41 -5.64 -25.27
C ILE A 74 -7.99 -5.07 -25.37
N ASP A 75 -7.64 -4.55 -26.55
CA ASP A 75 -6.38 -3.83 -26.72
C ASP A 75 -6.45 -2.44 -26.10
N VAL A 76 -5.70 -2.23 -25.03
CA VAL A 76 -5.60 -0.95 -24.34
C VAL A 76 -4.40 -0.19 -24.88
N SER A 77 -4.66 0.79 -25.76
CA SER A 77 -3.61 1.65 -26.28
C SER A 77 -2.78 2.31 -25.16
N LEU A 78 -1.52 2.67 -25.45
CA LEU A 78 -0.65 3.34 -24.48
C LEU A 78 -1.27 4.61 -23.87
N TYR A 79 -2.02 5.38 -24.67
CA TYR A 79 -2.76 6.56 -24.18
C TYR A 79 -3.72 6.19 -23.03
N HIS A 80 -4.57 5.19 -23.26
CA HIS A 80 -5.51 4.69 -22.24
C HIS A 80 -4.80 4.07 -21.04
N GLN A 81 -3.67 3.39 -21.21
CA GLN A 81 -2.87 2.86 -20.09
C GLN A 81 -2.32 3.98 -19.20
N VAL A 82 -1.77 5.04 -19.81
CA VAL A 82 -1.25 6.21 -19.09
C VAL A 82 -2.40 6.96 -18.39
N THR A 83 -3.51 7.19 -19.08
CA THR A 83 -4.69 7.83 -18.49
C THR A 83 -5.24 7.03 -17.31
N LEU A 84 -5.37 5.71 -17.47
CA LEU A 84 -5.77 4.79 -16.39
C LEU A 84 -4.84 4.91 -15.19
N LEU A 85 -3.53 4.86 -15.42
CA LEU A 85 -2.53 4.98 -14.35
C LEU A 85 -2.63 6.33 -13.64
N LEU A 86 -2.81 7.43 -14.36
CA LEU A 86 -2.96 8.77 -13.76
C LEU A 86 -4.23 8.88 -12.91
N ILE A 87 -5.36 8.35 -13.39
CA ILE A 87 -6.61 8.34 -12.63
C ILE A 87 -6.46 7.47 -11.39
N LEU A 88 -5.86 6.28 -11.51
CA LEU A 88 -5.62 5.39 -10.37
C LEU A 88 -4.65 6.01 -9.35
N LEU A 89 -3.62 6.72 -9.79
CA LEU A 89 -2.72 7.45 -8.89
C LEU A 89 -3.47 8.52 -8.09
N LEU A 90 -4.30 9.32 -8.75
CA LEU A 90 -5.07 10.37 -8.09
C LEU A 90 -6.13 9.80 -7.14
N THR A 91 -6.92 8.84 -7.63
CA THR A 91 -8.04 8.27 -6.87
C THR A 91 -7.59 7.34 -5.75
N SER A 92 -6.44 6.68 -5.87
CA SER A 92 -5.90 5.82 -4.80
C SER A 92 -5.58 6.57 -3.52
N LYS A 93 -5.22 7.87 -3.58
CA LYS A 93 -4.92 8.69 -2.40
C LYS A 93 -6.17 9.30 -1.75
N GLY A 94 -7.29 9.33 -2.48
CA GLY A 94 -8.60 9.77 -1.97
C GLY A 94 -9.48 8.62 -1.47
N ALA A 95 -9.10 7.37 -1.73
CA ALA A 95 -9.78 6.20 -1.21
C ALA A 95 -9.47 6.05 0.28
N ALA A 96 -10.49 6.09 1.14
CA ALA A 96 -10.32 5.74 2.54
C ALA A 96 -9.67 4.34 2.63
N SER A 97 -8.63 4.21 3.46
CA SER A 97 -7.82 2.98 3.63
C SER A 97 -8.58 1.85 4.35
N VAL A 98 -9.82 1.60 3.95
CA VAL A 98 -10.72 0.58 4.49
C VAL A 98 -10.73 -0.65 3.61
N THR A 99 -11.02 -1.80 4.20
CA THR A 99 -11.11 -3.09 3.50
C THR A 99 -12.12 -3.00 2.34
N GLY A 100 -11.67 -3.38 1.13
CA GLY A 100 -12.50 -3.31 -0.08
C GLY A 100 -12.56 -1.94 -0.76
N GLY A 101 -12.03 -0.87 -0.16
CA GLY A 101 -12.02 0.47 -0.74
C GLY A 101 -11.32 0.53 -2.11
N ALA A 102 -10.17 -0.13 -2.25
CA ALA A 102 -9.46 -0.19 -3.53
C ALA A 102 -10.25 -0.90 -4.65
N PHE A 103 -11.12 -1.87 -4.33
CA PHE A 103 -11.99 -2.49 -5.33
C PHE A 103 -13.04 -1.51 -5.85
N ILE A 104 -13.61 -0.71 -4.94
CA ILE A 104 -14.59 0.32 -5.29
C ILE A 104 -13.93 1.40 -6.14
N THR A 105 -12.71 1.82 -5.79
CA THR A 105 -11.91 2.76 -6.58
C THR A 105 -11.60 2.23 -7.98
N LEU A 106 -11.24 0.95 -8.09
CA LEU A 106 -11.07 0.29 -9.37
C LEU A 106 -12.37 0.33 -10.18
N ALA A 107 -13.50 -0.06 -9.59
CA ALA A 107 -14.80 -0.06 -10.26
C ALA A 107 -15.20 1.33 -10.79
N ALA A 108 -15.03 2.36 -9.97
CA ALA A 108 -15.27 3.75 -10.35
C ALA A 108 -14.34 4.20 -11.49
N THR A 109 -13.09 3.78 -11.46
CA THR A 109 -12.09 4.14 -12.48
C THR A 109 -12.40 3.49 -13.82
N LEU A 110 -12.73 2.19 -13.83
CA LEU A 110 -13.13 1.49 -15.06
C LEU A 110 -14.37 2.14 -15.69
N GLY A 111 -15.35 2.53 -14.88
CA GLY A 111 -16.53 3.27 -15.32
C GLY A 111 -16.27 4.70 -15.80
N SER A 112 -15.08 5.27 -15.57
CA SER A 112 -14.73 6.64 -15.99
C SER A 112 -13.96 6.69 -17.30
N ILE A 113 -13.35 5.57 -17.73
CA ILE A 113 -12.46 5.51 -18.90
C ILE A 113 -13.18 4.91 -20.12
N ASP A 114 -14.33 4.26 -19.92
CA ASP A 114 -15.18 3.65 -20.96
C ASP A 114 -14.50 2.65 -21.93
N VAL A 115 -13.25 2.25 -21.65
CA VAL A 115 -12.49 1.25 -22.43
C VAL A 115 -12.66 -0.15 -21.88
N ILE A 116 -12.59 -0.29 -20.55
CA ILE A 116 -12.64 -1.59 -19.89
C ILE A 116 -14.01 -1.70 -19.20
N PRO A 117 -14.86 -2.66 -19.59
CA PRO A 117 -16.21 -2.75 -19.04
C PRO A 117 -16.17 -3.13 -17.56
N ALA A 118 -16.94 -2.42 -16.73
CA ALA A 118 -17.05 -2.70 -15.30
C ALA A 118 -17.54 -4.14 -15.00
N ALA A 119 -18.28 -4.76 -15.91
CA ALA A 119 -18.67 -6.16 -15.81
C ALA A 119 -17.46 -7.12 -15.70
N GLY A 120 -16.29 -6.74 -16.23
CA GLY A 120 -15.05 -7.51 -16.12
C GLY A 120 -14.51 -7.66 -14.70
N LEU A 121 -14.98 -6.84 -13.75
CA LEU A 121 -14.63 -6.98 -12.32
C LEU A 121 -14.99 -8.36 -11.75
N VAL A 122 -15.99 -9.03 -12.33
CA VAL A 122 -16.38 -10.39 -11.91
C VAL A 122 -15.24 -11.40 -12.06
N LEU A 123 -14.34 -11.18 -13.04
CA LEU A 123 -13.20 -12.07 -13.32
C LEU A 123 -12.16 -12.06 -12.19
N VAL A 124 -12.07 -10.92 -11.48
CA VAL A 124 -11.05 -10.73 -10.44
C VAL A 124 -11.62 -10.81 -9.03
N LEU A 125 -12.94 -10.84 -8.87
CA LEU A 125 -13.61 -10.80 -7.56
C LEU A 125 -13.11 -11.89 -6.60
N GLY A 126 -12.92 -13.12 -7.11
CA GLY A 126 -12.45 -14.25 -6.31
C GLY A 126 -11.00 -14.14 -5.85
N VAL A 127 -10.13 -13.54 -6.68
CA VAL A 127 -8.69 -13.39 -6.39
C VAL A 127 -8.34 -12.05 -5.75
N TYR A 128 -9.24 -11.07 -5.85
CA TYR A 128 -9.04 -9.70 -5.38
C TYR A 128 -8.63 -9.67 -3.91
N ARG A 129 -9.25 -10.52 -3.08
CA ARG A 129 -8.94 -10.62 -1.66
C ARG A 129 -7.44 -10.82 -1.44
N PHE A 130 -6.86 -11.84 -2.04
CA PHE A 130 -5.45 -12.19 -1.88
C PHE A 130 -4.51 -11.11 -2.43
N ILE A 131 -4.86 -10.55 -3.59
CA ILE A 131 -4.08 -9.48 -4.23
C ILE A 131 -4.07 -8.25 -3.33
N SER A 132 -5.24 -7.85 -2.82
CA SER A 132 -5.41 -6.71 -1.90
C SER A 132 -4.57 -6.87 -0.64
N GLU A 133 -4.47 -8.07 -0.06
CA GLU A 133 -3.61 -8.33 1.11
C GLU A 133 -2.13 -8.07 0.82
N GLY A 134 -1.65 -8.52 -0.34
CA GLY A 134 -0.28 -8.26 -0.78
C GLY A 134 0.01 -6.75 -0.88
N GLY A 135 -0.94 -5.98 -1.39
CA GLY A 135 -0.83 -4.52 -1.48
C GLY A 135 -0.77 -3.84 -0.10
N ALA A 136 -1.60 -4.29 0.83
CA ALA A 136 -1.60 -3.80 2.21
C ALA A 136 -0.24 -4.06 2.90
N LEU A 137 0.35 -5.24 2.70
CA LEU A 137 1.69 -5.54 3.22
C LEU A 137 2.76 -4.63 2.64
N ILE A 138 2.73 -4.38 1.32
CA ILE A 138 3.66 -3.47 0.66
C ILE A 138 3.55 -2.07 1.27
N ASN A 139 2.35 -1.57 1.49
CA ASN A 139 2.13 -0.25 2.09
C ASN A 139 2.71 -0.17 3.51
N VAL A 140 2.46 -1.17 4.36
CA VAL A 140 2.97 -1.23 5.74
C VAL A 140 4.50 -1.29 5.76
N ILE A 141 5.10 -2.12 4.91
CA ILE A 141 6.56 -2.21 4.76
C ILE A 141 7.12 -0.86 4.28
N GLY A 142 6.50 -0.27 3.26
CA GLY A 142 6.88 1.01 2.68
C GLY A 142 6.87 2.13 3.72
N ASN A 143 5.82 2.24 4.53
CA ASN A 143 5.72 3.23 5.60
C ASN A 143 6.81 3.06 6.66
N GLY A 144 7.10 1.82 7.04
CA GLY A 144 8.18 1.53 7.97
C GLY A 144 9.57 1.91 7.43
N VAL A 145 9.85 1.54 6.18
CA VAL A 145 11.12 1.87 5.50
C VAL A 145 11.25 3.38 5.29
N ALA A 146 10.19 4.05 4.84
CA ALA A 146 10.17 5.50 4.67
C ALA A 146 10.44 6.22 5.98
N THR A 147 9.84 5.78 7.08
CA THR A 147 10.08 6.37 8.40
C THR A 147 11.54 6.23 8.84
N LEU A 148 12.14 5.05 8.66
CA LEU A 148 13.58 4.85 8.95
C LEU A 148 14.47 5.71 8.06
N PHE A 149 14.11 5.88 6.78
CA PHE A 149 14.85 6.71 5.85
C PHE A 149 14.79 8.19 6.23
N ILE A 150 13.60 8.73 6.49
CA ILE A 150 13.40 10.13 6.90
C ILE A 150 14.06 10.39 8.25
N ALA A 151 13.86 9.51 9.25
CA ALA A 151 14.52 9.64 10.55
C ALA A 151 16.05 9.68 10.42
N ARG A 152 16.62 8.87 9.51
CA ARG A 152 18.06 8.90 9.23
C ARG A 152 18.50 10.20 8.56
N TRP A 153 17.70 10.70 7.62
CA TRP A 153 17.98 11.92 6.85
C TRP A 153 17.97 13.16 7.74
N ASP A 154 16.99 13.26 8.65
CA ASP A 154 16.82 14.37 9.57
C ASP A 154 17.70 14.28 10.84
N GLY A 155 18.50 13.21 10.97
CA GLY A 155 19.31 12.96 12.16
C GLY A 155 18.51 12.50 13.39
N ALA A 156 17.21 12.26 13.24
CA ALA A 156 16.26 11.81 14.26
C ALA A 156 16.24 10.28 14.46
N LEU A 157 17.38 9.61 14.24
CA LEU A 157 17.52 8.15 14.33
C LEU A 157 18.75 7.78 15.17
N ASP A 158 18.50 7.16 16.33
CA ASP A 158 19.54 6.50 17.12
C ASP A 158 20.03 5.24 16.39
N ARG A 159 21.22 5.35 15.78
CA ARG A 159 21.82 4.28 15.00
C ARG A 159 22.36 3.14 15.85
N GLU A 160 22.73 3.41 17.10
CA GLU A 160 23.23 2.37 18.01
C GLU A 160 22.06 1.54 18.55
N GLN A 161 20.96 2.19 18.91
CA GLN A 161 19.70 1.51 19.23
C GLN A 161 19.20 0.70 18.03
N LEU A 162 19.18 1.27 16.82
CA LEU A 162 18.78 0.56 15.60
C LEU A 162 19.59 -0.73 15.40
N LYS A 163 20.92 -0.68 15.53
CA LYS A 163 21.79 -1.86 15.42
C LYS A 163 21.48 -2.88 16.51
N ARG A 164 21.30 -2.44 17.76
CA ARG A 164 21.00 -3.31 18.89
C ARG A 164 19.69 -4.08 18.70
N GLU A 165 18.66 -3.42 18.20
CA GLU A 165 17.33 -3.99 18.04
C GLU A 165 17.17 -4.84 16.78
N LEU A 166 17.89 -4.53 15.69
CA LEU A 166 17.86 -5.30 14.44
C LEU A 166 18.93 -6.40 14.36
N GLY A 167 19.94 -6.37 15.24
CA GLY A 167 21.11 -7.25 15.22
C GLY A 167 22.16 -6.79 14.23
#